data_AF-A0A2K6K3F7-F1
#
_entry.id   AF-A0A2K6K3F7-F1
#
_cell.length_a   1.000
_cell.length_b   1.000
_cell.length_c   1.000
_cell.angle_alpha   90.00
_cell.angle_beta   90.00
_cell.angle_gamma   90.00
#
_symmetry.space_group_name_H-M   'P 1'
#
loop_
_entity.id
_entity.type
_entity.pdbx_description
1 polymer ?
#
loop_
_entity_poly.entity_id
_entity_poly.type
_entity_poly.pdbx_seq_one_letter_code
_entity_poly.pdbx_strand_id
1 'polypeptide(L)'
;MAPPRLFWVWLLVAGTQDELSMNDGDMRLADGGATNQGHVEIFYRGQWGTVCDNLWDLTDASVICQALGFENATQALGRAAFGQGSGPIMLDEVQCMGTEASLADCKSLGWLKSNCRHERDAGVVCTNGTYTPEGSTSPCRRSSASTSWPLPMGPSSCRATVRASLPSSSPRTPRSRRPWTCMPMH
;
A
#
# COMPACT_ATOMS: atom_id res chain seq x y z
N MET A 1 -7.21 56.48 -34.74
CA MET A 1 -5.83 56.20 -35.18
C MET A 1 -4.88 56.46 -34.02
N ALA A 2 -3.88 55.58 -33.86
CA ALA A 2 -2.90 55.39 -32.77
C ALA A 2 -3.35 54.54 -31.56
N PRO A 3 -2.48 53.62 -31.03
CA PRO A 3 -2.89 52.44 -30.26
C PRO A 3 -2.59 52.55 -28.75
N PRO A 4 -3.08 51.59 -27.93
CA PRO A 4 -2.24 51.01 -26.87
C PRO A 4 -2.37 49.48 -26.84
N ARG A 5 -1.25 48.73 -26.90
CA ARG A 5 -0.45 48.26 -25.75
C ARG A 5 -1.18 47.24 -24.87
N LEU A 6 -0.61 46.04 -24.83
CA LEU A 6 -0.52 45.04 -23.74
C LEU A 6 -0.67 43.59 -24.24
N PHE A 7 0.09 43.24 -25.29
CA PHE A 7 0.81 41.96 -25.25
C PHE A 7 1.98 42.17 -24.27
N TRP A 8 2.41 41.13 -23.58
CA TRP A 8 3.37 41.13 -22.46
C TRP A 8 2.73 41.43 -21.09
N VAL A 9 2.15 40.39 -20.48
CA VAL A 9 2.44 39.79 -19.15
C VAL A 9 1.36 38.70 -19.04
N TRP A 10 1.60 37.41 -19.27
CA TRP A 10 2.33 36.50 -18.41
C TRP A 10 2.89 35.33 -19.25
N LEU A 11 4.19 35.35 -19.49
CA LEU A 11 5.00 34.12 -19.53
C LEU A 11 5.56 33.98 -18.11
N LEU A 12 5.65 32.75 -17.60
CA LEU A 12 6.13 32.33 -16.25
C LEU A 12 5.04 31.96 -15.22
N VAL A 13 4.18 31.01 -15.56
CA VAL A 13 3.98 29.85 -14.68
C VAL A 13 3.98 28.60 -15.58
N ALA A 14 5.17 28.07 -15.86
CA ALA A 14 5.24 26.67 -16.24
C ALA A 14 4.99 25.85 -14.96
N GLY A 15 3.84 25.18 -14.90
CA GLY A 15 3.64 24.02 -14.03
C GLY A 15 3.16 24.30 -12.60
N THR A 16 1.97 24.89 -12.43
CA THR A 16 1.13 24.53 -11.27
C THR A 16 -0.15 23.89 -11.80
N GLN A 17 -0.07 22.61 -12.21
CA GLN A 17 -1.25 21.77 -12.29
C GLN A 17 -1.49 21.17 -10.91
N ASP A 18 -2.26 21.90 -10.10
CA ASP A 18 -3.15 21.28 -9.11
C ASP A 18 -4.36 20.74 -9.90
N GLU A 19 -4.15 19.66 -10.66
CA GLU A 19 -5.19 19.03 -11.46
C GLU A 19 -5.06 17.51 -11.35
N LEU A 20 -6.17 16.82 -11.13
CA LEU A 20 -6.29 15.38 -11.00
C LEU A 20 -6.00 14.67 -12.34
N SER A 21 -4.79 14.82 -12.89
CA SER A 21 -4.41 14.17 -14.15
C SER A 21 -3.96 12.74 -13.87
N MET A 22 -4.78 11.77 -14.27
CA MET A 22 -4.35 10.37 -14.30
C MET A 22 -3.12 10.21 -15.19
N ASN A 23 -2.10 9.55 -14.66
CA ASN A 23 -0.83 9.29 -15.33
C ASN A 23 -0.79 7.86 -15.87
N ASP A 24 0.03 7.65 -16.90
CA ASP A 24 0.34 6.31 -17.38
C ASP A 24 0.95 5.48 -16.23
N GLY A 25 0.34 4.33 -15.95
CA GLY A 25 0.73 3.46 -14.84
C GLY A 25 -0.06 3.66 -13.56
N ASP A 26 -1.01 4.61 -13.49
CA ASP A 26 -1.96 4.70 -12.38
C ASP A 26 -2.82 3.43 -12.32
N MET A 27 -3.07 2.92 -11.12
CA MET A 27 -3.77 1.65 -10.91
C MET A 27 -5.00 1.83 -10.02
N ARG A 28 -5.98 0.94 -10.18
CA ARG A 28 -7.14 0.85 -9.29
C ARG A 28 -7.68 -0.57 -9.22
N LEU A 29 -8.51 -0.82 -8.20
CA LEU A 29 -9.29 -2.05 -8.08
C LEU A 29 -10.77 -1.77 -8.40
N ALA A 30 -11.34 -2.58 -9.30
CA ALA A 30 -12.75 -2.51 -9.70
C ALA A 30 -13.53 -3.75 -9.24
N ASP A 31 -14.84 -3.60 -9.03
CA ASP A 31 -15.81 -4.70 -8.86
C ASP A 31 -15.56 -5.73 -7.73
N GLY A 32 -14.68 -5.43 -6.77
CA GLY A 32 -14.39 -6.33 -5.66
C GLY A 32 -15.36 -6.28 -4.47
N GLY A 33 -16.30 -5.34 -4.43
CA GLY A 33 -17.25 -5.17 -3.32
C GLY A 33 -16.64 -4.66 -1.99
N ALA A 34 -15.31 -4.56 -1.90
CA ALA A 34 -14.57 -3.93 -0.81
C ALA A 34 -13.36 -3.16 -1.38
N THR A 35 -12.80 -2.23 -0.61
CA THR A 35 -11.73 -1.33 -1.08
C THR A 35 -10.39 -2.02 -1.27
N ASN A 36 -10.17 -3.17 -0.63
CA ASN A 36 -8.91 -3.91 -0.64
C ASN A 36 -8.92 -5.10 -1.61
N GLN A 37 -9.93 -5.22 -2.47
CA GLN A 37 -10.00 -6.32 -3.43
C GLN A 37 -10.70 -5.89 -4.71
N GLY A 38 -10.42 -6.58 -5.79
CA GLY A 38 -11.06 -6.33 -7.08
C GLY A 38 -10.21 -6.73 -8.27
N HIS A 39 -10.80 -6.56 -9.44
CA HIS A 39 -10.11 -6.62 -10.72
C HIS A 39 -9.09 -5.49 -10.80
N VAL A 40 -7.87 -5.84 -11.19
CA VAL A 40 -6.78 -4.90 -11.49
C VAL A 40 -7.04 -4.14 -12.80
N GLU A 41 -7.15 -2.82 -12.71
CA GLU A 41 -7.12 -1.94 -13.88
C GLU A 41 -5.94 -0.97 -13.80
N ILE A 42 -5.34 -0.69 -14.96
CA ILE A 42 -4.21 0.24 -15.12
C ILE A 42 -4.49 1.26 -16.21
N PHE A 43 -4.10 2.50 -15.97
CA PHE A 43 -4.31 3.62 -16.88
C PHE A 43 -3.15 3.74 -17.87
N TYR A 44 -3.47 3.89 -19.15
CA TYR A 44 -2.48 4.12 -20.19
C TYR A 44 -3.08 4.93 -21.34
N ARG A 45 -2.43 6.05 -21.68
CA ARG A 45 -2.79 6.95 -22.79
C ARG A 45 -4.26 7.38 -22.78
N GLY A 46 -4.76 7.81 -21.63
CA GLY A 46 -6.09 8.42 -21.53
C GLY A 46 -7.23 7.44 -21.26
N GLN A 47 -6.96 6.15 -21.08
CA GLN A 47 -7.98 5.11 -20.88
C GLN A 47 -7.56 4.09 -19.83
N TRP A 48 -8.54 3.57 -19.09
CA TRP A 48 -8.39 2.41 -18.23
C TRP A 48 -8.47 1.13 -19.05
N GLY A 49 -7.76 0.11 -18.61
CA GLY A 49 -7.88 -1.24 -19.14
C GLY A 49 -7.38 -2.28 -18.15
N THR A 50 -7.50 -3.53 -18.54
CA THR A 50 -7.36 -4.69 -17.66
C THR A 50 -5.97 -5.32 -17.74
N VAL A 51 -5.66 -6.26 -16.84
CA VAL A 51 -4.42 -7.04 -16.87
C VAL A 51 -4.76 -8.52 -17.07
N CYS A 52 -4.06 -9.21 -17.97
CA CYS A 52 -4.28 -10.65 -18.16
C CYS A 52 -3.63 -11.49 -17.04
N ASP A 53 -4.27 -12.59 -16.67
CA ASP A 53 -3.85 -13.52 -15.62
C ASP A 53 -2.72 -14.50 -16.02
N ASN A 54 -2.16 -14.42 -17.24
CA ASN A 54 -1.02 -15.26 -17.60
C ASN A 54 0.21 -14.86 -16.79
N LEU A 55 0.82 -15.84 -16.11
CA LEU A 55 1.93 -15.64 -15.16
C LEU A 55 1.61 -14.73 -13.97
N TRP A 56 0.37 -14.27 -13.82
CA TRP A 56 -0.07 -13.44 -12.72
C TRP A 56 0.09 -14.16 -11.39
N ASP A 57 0.96 -13.65 -10.54
CA ASP A 57 1.31 -14.27 -9.27
C ASP A 57 1.18 -13.32 -8.06
N LEU A 58 1.49 -13.85 -6.89
CA LEU A 58 1.36 -13.10 -5.64
C LEU A 58 2.37 -11.94 -5.56
N THR A 59 3.51 -12.04 -6.22
CA THR A 59 4.53 -10.98 -6.31
C THR A 59 3.97 -9.79 -7.10
N ASP A 60 3.33 -10.05 -8.24
CA ASP A 60 2.68 -9.00 -9.04
C ASP A 60 1.52 -8.34 -8.27
N ALA A 61 0.68 -9.17 -7.64
CA ALA A 61 -0.41 -8.69 -6.81
C ALA A 61 0.08 -7.81 -5.65
N SER A 62 1.26 -8.13 -5.09
CA SER A 62 1.86 -7.37 -3.99
C SER A 62 2.25 -5.96 -4.43
N VAL A 63 2.78 -5.78 -5.65
CA VAL A 63 3.15 -4.47 -6.21
C VAL A 63 1.94 -3.54 -6.24
N ILE A 64 0.82 -3.97 -6.81
CA ILE A 64 -0.38 -3.12 -6.86
C ILE A 64 -0.96 -2.88 -5.46
N CYS A 65 -0.98 -3.87 -4.58
CA CYS A 65 -1.47 -3.68 -3.22
C CYS A 65 -0.64 -2.62 -2.47
N GLN A 66 0.69 -2.67 -2.59
CA GLN A 66 1.59 -1.69 -1.98
C GLN A 66 1.45 -0.30 -2.61
N ALA A 67 1.33 -0.23 -3.94
CA ALA A 67 1.10 1.03 -4.65
C ALA A 67 -0.20 1.71 -4.22
N LEU A 68 -1.23 0.93 -3.86
CA LEU A 68 -2.52 1.43 -3.35
C LEU A 68 -2.53 1.66 -1.83
N GLY A 69 -1.40 1.49 -1.15
CA GLY A 69 -1.25 1.78 0.28
C GLY A 69 -1.62 0.62 1.22
N PHE A 70 -1.79 -0.60 0.71
CA PHE A 70 -1.93 -1.80 1.53
C PHE A 70 -0.56 -2.40 1.84
N GLU A 71 -0.46 -3.21 2.91
CA GLU A 71 0.84 -3.81 3.28
C GLU A 71 1.30 -4.86 2.27
N ASN A 72 0.38 -5.74 1.84
CA ASN A 72 0.71 -6.84 0.94
C ASN A 72 -0.53 -7.41 0.23
N ALA A 73 -0.32 -8.30 -0.75
CA ALA A 73 -1.37 -9.15 -1.30
C ALA A 73 -1.55 -10.44 -0.47
N THR A 74 -2.79 -10.86 -0.31
CA THR A 74 -3.15 -12.19 0.23
C THR A 74 -3.52 -13.17 -0.87
N GLN A 75 -4.02 -12.68 -2.00
CA GLN A 75 -4.42 -13.50 -3.14
C GLN A 75 -4.11 -12.79 -4.45
N ALA A 76 -3.61 -13.55 -5.41
CA ALA A 76 -3.59 -13.22 -6.83
C ALA A 76 -4.62 -14.11 -7.51
N LEU A 77 -5.64 -13.49 -8.11
CA LEU A 77 -6.78 -14.16 -8.72
C LEU A 77 -6.74 -13.96 -10.23
N GLY A 78 -7.20 -14.96 -10.97
CA GLY A 78 -7.35 -14.88 -12.42
C GLY A 78 -8.77 -15.20 -12.85
N ARG A 79 -8.95 -15.48 -14.13
CA ARG A 79 -10.21 -15.95 -14.73
C ARG A 79 -11.42 -15.07 -14.42
N ALA A 80 -11.22 -13.74 -14.41
CA ALA A 80 -12.28 -12.79 -14.14
C ALA A 80 -13.01 -13.06 -12.80
N ALA A 81 -12.27 -13.40 -11.75
CA ALA A 81 -12.86 -13.72 -10.43
C ALA A 81 -13.74 -12.61 -9.85
N PHE A 82 -13.48 -11.35 -10.21
CA PHE A 82 -14.29 -10.17 -9.85
C PHE A 82 -15.20 -9.70 -10.98
N GLY A 83 -15.43 -10.53 -11.99
CA GLY A 83 -16.11 -10.16 -13.23
C GLY A 83 -15.13 -9.73 -14.32
N GLN A 84 -15.65 -9.74 -15.54
CA GLN A 84 -14.91 -9.31 -16.73
C GLN A 84 -14.89 -7.79 -16.80
N GLY A 85 -13.74 -7.22 -17.12
CA GLY A 85 -13.65 -5.80 -17.46
C GLY A 85 -14.14 -5.53 -18.87
N SER A 86 -13.84 -4.31 -19.31
CA SER A 86 -14.15 -3.84 -20.67
C SER A 86 -13.01 -2.97 -21.18
N GLY A 87 -12.94 -2.82 -22.50
CA GLY A 87 -11.90 -2.01 -23.14
C GLY A 87 -10.64 -2.82 -23.44
N PRO A 88 -9.45 -2.19 -23.45
CA PRO A 88 -8.22 -2.88 -23.79
C PRO A 88 -7.67 -3.70 -22.62
N ILE A 89 -7.00 -4.80 -22.95
CA ILE A 89 -6.10 -5.49 -22.02
C ILE A 89 -4.73 -4.81 -22.14
N MET A 90 -4.32 -4.13 -21.08
CA MET A 90 -3.14 -3.27 -21.06
C MET A 90 -1.85 -4.05 -20.95
N LEU A 91 -1.80 -5.05 -20.07
CA LEU A 91 -0.60 -5.83 -19.75
C LEU A 91 -0.90 -7.33 -19.75
N ASP A 92 0.13 -8.11 -20.07
CA ASP A 92 0.11 -9.58 -20.13
C ASP A 92 1.52 -10.12 -19.80
N GLU A 93 1.57 -11.32 -19.25
CA GLU A 93 2.79 -11.97 -18.72
C GLU A 93 3.61 -11.06 -17.79
N VAL A 94 2.90 -10.35 -16.90
CA VAL A 94 3.51 -9.50 -15.88
C VAL A 94 4.37 -10.35 -14.95
N GLN A 95 5.59 -9.91 -14.71
CA GLN A 95 6.60 -10.61 -13.91
C GLN A 95 7.39 -9.58 -13.10
N CYS A 96 6.79 -9.13 -12.00
CA CYS A 96 7.39 -8.19 -11.08
C CYS A 96 8.47 -8.85 -10.21
N MET A 97 9.42 -8.05 -9.72
CA MET A 97 10.37 -8.41 -8.67
C MET A 97 9.81 -8.15 -7.26
N GLY A 98 8.72 -7.38 -7.16
CA GLY A 98 8.05 -7.03 -5.91
C GLY A 98 8.58 -5.74 -5.28
N THR A 99 9.36 -4.96 -6.01
CA THR A 99 9.97 -3.69 -5.55
C THR A 99 9.52 -2.48 -6.38
N GLU A 100 8.78 -2.74 -7.45
CA GLU A 100 8.25 -1.75 -8.37
C GLU A 100 7.17 -0.89 -7.71
N ALA A 101 7.05 0.37 -8.16
CA ALA A 101 5.98 1.27 -7.69
C ALA A 101 4.69 1.11 -8.50
N SER A 102 4.77 0.55 -9.70
CA SER A 102 3.63 0.26 -10.57
C SER A 102 3.87 -1.02 -11.36
N LEU A 103 2.79 -1.69 -11.77
CA LEU A 103 2.86 -2.81 -12.73
C LEU A 103 3.42 -2.36 -14.09
N ALA A 104 3.36 -1.06 -14.39
CA ALA A 104 3.99 -0.46 -15.57
C ALA A 104 5.52 -0.64 -15.59
N ASP A 105 6.16 -0.74 -14.42
CA ASP A 105 7.62 -0.87 -14.28
C ASP A 105 8.07 -2.34 -14.29
N CYS A 106 7.13 -3.28 -14.14
CA CYS A 106 7.42 -4.71 -14.18
C CYS A 106 7.69 -5.18 -15.61
N LYS A 107 8.46 -6.27 -15.72
CA LYS A 107 8.63 -6.94 -17.01
C LYS A 107 7.27 -7.50 -17.46
N SER A 108 6.92 -7.27 -18.72
CA SER A 108 5.71 -7.78 -19.38
C SER A 108 5.95 -7.92 -20.89
N LEU A 109 4.95 -8.36 -21.65
CA LEU A 109 5.01 -8.32 -23.13
C LEU A 109 5.04 -6.88 -23.69
N GLY A 110 4.70 -5.89 -22.86
CA GLY A 110 4.56 -4.48 -23.19
C GLY A 110 3.11 -4.05 -23.39
N TRP A 111 2.88 -2.74 -23.38
CA TRP A 111 1.54 -2.15 -23.46
C TRP A 111 0.72 -2.62 -24.67
N LEU A 112 -0.55 -2.98 -24.41
CA LEU A 112 -1.55 -3.40 -25.41
C LEU A 112 -1.14 -4.65 -26.20
N LYS A 113 -0.17 -5.43 -25.70
CA LYS A 113 0.27 -6.69 -26.29
C LYS A 113 -0.25 -7.84 -25.47
N SER A 114 -1.42 -8.33 -25.83
CA SER A 114 -2.03 -9.51 -25.25
C SER A 114 -2.85 -10.26 -26.30
N ASN A 115 -2.94 -11.58 -26.18
CA ASN A 115 -3.90 -12.41 -26.90
C ASN A 115 -5.05 -12.89 -25.99
N CYS A 116 -5.13 -12.37 -24.77
CA CYS A 116 -6.16 -12.72 -23.81
C CYS A 116 -7.53 -12.14 -24.20
N ARG A 117 -8.55 -12.68 -23.53
CA ARG A 117 -9.90 -12.13 -23.50
C ARG A 117 -10.22 -11.78 -22.05
N HIS A 118 -11.24 -10.97 -21.84
CA HIS A 118 -11.63 -10.54 -20.49
C HIS A 118 -12.02 -11.68 -19.54
N GLU A 119 -12.33 -12.88 -20.05
CA GLU A 119 -12.49 -14.09 -19.21
C GLU A 119 -11.20 -14.48 -18.46
N ARG A 120 -10.07 -13.84 -18.78
CA ARG A 120 -8.73 -14.02 -18.18
C ARG A 120 -8.25 -12.79 -17.43
N ASP A 121 -9.13 -11.85 -17.14
CA ASP A 121 -8.77 -10.66 -16.37
C ASP A 121 -8.29 -11.03 -14.95
N ALA A 122 -7.22 -10.38 -14.51
CA ALA A 122 -6.56 -10.59 -13.24
C ALA A 122 -7.18 -9.75 -12.11
N GLY A 123 -7.11 -10.26 -10.90
CA GLY A 123 -7.59 -9.58 -9.70
C GLY A 123 -6.72 -9.84 -8.50
N VAL A 124 -6.97 -9.09 -7.43
CA VAL A 124 -6.23 -9.20 -6.16
C VAL A 124 -7.15 -9.13 -4.96
N VAL A 125 -6.66 -9.69 -3.85
CA VAL A 125 -7.14 -9.39 -2.49
C VAL A 125 -5.95 -8.94 -1.67
N CYS A 126 -5.92 -7.67 -1.29
CA CYS A 126 -4.91 -7.08 -0.44
C CYS A 126 -5.18 -7.37 1.04
N THR A 127 -4.14 -7.33 1.87
CA THR A 127 -4.32 -7.29 3.32
C THR A 127 -5.16 -6.07 3.69
N ASN A 128 -6.00 -6.19 4.72
CA ASN A 128 -6.63 -5.02 5.33
C ASN A 128 -5.53 -4.18 5.97
N GLY A 129 -4.88 -3.33 5.18
CA GLY A 129 -4.16 -2.19 5.70
C GLY A 129 -5.19 -1.36 6.45
N THR A 130 -4.93 -1.04 7.71
CA THR A 130 -5.61 0.08 8.32
C THR A 130 -5.33 1.26 7.39
N TYR A 131 -6.33 1.69 6.61
CA TYR A 131 -6.31 2.98 5.96
C TYR A 131 -6.15 3.97 7.10
N THR A 132 -4.91 4.29 7.47
CA THR A 132 -4.59 5.47 8.24
C THR A 132 -4.38 6.52 7.15
N PRO A 133 -5.42 7.25 6.72
CA PRO A 133 -5.15 8.56 6.16
C PRO A 133 -4.24 9.24 7.19
N GLU A 134 -3.07 9.73 6.75
CA GLU A 134 -2.12 10.41 7.61
C GLU A 134 -2.88 11.38 8.53
N GLY A 135 -3.04 11.00 9.81
CA GLY A 135 -3.77 11.80 10.79
C GLY A 135 -4.93 11.13 11.55
N SER A 136 -5.38 9.91 11.24
CA SER A 136 -6.39 9.26 12.10
C SER A 136 -5.75 8.49 13.26
N THR A 137 -5.34 9.20 14.32
CA THR A 137 -5.16 8.60 15.65
C THR A 137 -6.52 8.10 16.13
N SER A 138 -6.86 6.85 15.84
CA SER A 138 -8.06 6.22 16.38
C SER A 138 -7.89 6.01 17.88
N PRO A 139 -8.73 6.62 18.75
CA PRO A 139 -8.73 6.27 20.16
C PRO A 139 -9.28 4.85 20.32
N CYS A 140 -8.66 4.06 21.21
CA CYS A 140 -9.22 2.78 21.63
C CYS A 140 -10.67 2.99 22.11
N ARG A 141 -11.65 2.59 21.29
CA ARG A 141 -13.06 2.58 21.66
C ARG A 141 -13.24 1.46 22.69
N ARG A 142 -13.32 1.85 23.96
CA ARG A 142 -13.75 0.95 25.04
C ARG A 142 -15.17 0.50 24.73
N SER A 143 -15.33 -0.76 24.37
CA SER A 143 -16.63 -1.40 24.24
C SER A 143 -17.40 -1.21 25.55
N SER A 144 -18.46 -0.42 25.52
CA SER A 144 -19.46 -0.39 26.56
C SER A 144 -20.16 -1.75 26.56
N ALA A 145 -19.74 -2.64 27.46
CA ALA A 145 -20.47 -3.84 27.78
C ALA A 145 -21.83 -3.43 28.34
N SER A 146 -22.88 -3.59 27.53
CA SER A 146 -24.27 -3.54 27.99
C SER A 146 -24.55 -4.87 28.69
N THR A 147 -24.43 -4.87 30.02
CA THR A 147 -25.00 -5.92 30.86
C THR A 147 -25.83 -5.25 31.93
N SER A 148 -27.10 -5.00 31.61
CA SER A 148 -28.14 -4.76 32.59
C SER A 148 -28.50 -6.09 33.25
N TRP A 149 -28.11 -6.33 34.50
CA TRP A 149 -28.94 -6.84 35.61
C TRP A 149 -28.18 -6.64 36.94
N PRO A 150 -28.87 -6.35 38.06
CA PRO A 150 -28.24 -5.84 39.28
C PRO A 150 -28.13 -6.91 40.37
N LEU A 151 -26.96 -7.03 41.01
CA LEU A 151 -26.87 -7.36 42.43
C LEU A 151 -25.67 -6.64 43.08
N PRO A 152 -25.78 -6.26 44.37
CA PRO A 152 -24.94 -5.25 44.99
C PRO A 152 -23.85 -5.87 45.85
N MET A 153 -22.58 -5.54 45.61
CA MET A 153 -21.53 -5.57 46.64
C MET A 153 -20.50 -4.49 46.29
N GLY A 154 -20.16 -3.68 47.28
CA GLY A 154 -19.43 -2.41 47.18
C GLY A 154 -17.95 -2.47 46.74
N PRO A 155 -17.21 -1.37 46.96
CA PRO A 155 -16.21 -0.87 46.03
C PRO A 155 -14.84 -1.55 46.19
N SER A 156 -14.32 -2.10 45.10
CA SER A 156 -12.89 -2.37 44.96
C SER A 156 -12.29 -1.30 44.07
N SER A 157 -11.64 -0.31 44.67
CA SER A 157 -10.84 0.68 43.95
C SER A 157 -9.68 -0.05 43.24
N CYS A 158 -9.71 -0.12 41.91
CA CYS A 158 -8.54 -0.52 41.12
C CYS A 158 -7.57 0.67 41.06
N ARG A 159 -6.68 0.77 42.06
CA ARG A 159 -5.58 1.73 42.05
C ARG A 159 -4.47 1.21 41.13
N ALA A 160 -4.14 1.97 40.09
CA ALA A 160 -2.97 1.72 39.27
C ALA A 160 -1.71 1.98 40.10
N THR A 161 -1.00 0.93 40.48
CA THR A 161 0.33 1.06 41.08
C THR A 161 1.33 1.19 39.94
N VAL A 162 1.77 2.43 39.67
CA VAL A 162 2.95 2.67 38.83
C VAL A 162 4.13 2.01 39.55
N ARG A 163 4.69 0.95 38.95
CA ARG A 163 5.89 0.31 39.47
C ARG A 163 7.06 1.24 39.20
N ALA A 164 7.48 1.99 40.21
CA ALA A 164 8.71 2.76 40.17
C ALA A 164 9.90 1.78 40.22
N SER A 165 10.67 1.72 39.14
CA SER A 165 11.99 1.06 39.13
C SER A 165 12.97 1.95 39.89
N LEU A 166 13.45 1.49 41.04
CA LEU A 166 14.53 2.14 41.79
C LEU A 166 15.89 1.92 41.09
N PRO A 167 16.82 2.89 41.19
CA PRO A 167 18.18 2.77 40.67
C PRO A 167 19.09 2.09 41.70
N SER A 168 19.85 1.07 41.30
CA SER A 168 20.96 0.55 42.12
C SER A 168 22.29 1.07 41.59
N SER A 169 22.77 2.14 42.21
CA SER A 169 24.17 2.56 42.15
C SER A 169 24.99 1.76 43.16
N SER A 170 26.07 1.12 42.72
CA SER A 170 27.24 0.92 43.58
C SER A 170 28.55 0.88 42.76
N PRO A 171 29.59 1.65 43.16
CA PRO A 171 30.82 1.84 42.38
C PRO A 171 32.06 1.13 42.95
N ARG A 172 33.02 0.79 42.06
CA ARG A 172 34.51 0.86 42.15
C ARG A 172 35.14 -0.20 41.23
N THR A 173 35.68 0.13 40.05
CA THR A 173 37.01 0.73 39.69
C THR A 173 38.19 -0.29 39.78
N PRO A 174 39.34 -0.07 39.11
CA PRO A 174 39.61 -0.51 37.73
C PRO A 174 40.98 -1.24 37.58
N ARG A 175 41.24 -1.84 36.41
CA ARG A 175 42.55 -2.23 35.79
C ARG A 175 42.35 -3.53 35.00
N SER A 176 42.99 -3.81 33.88
CA SER A 176 43.97 -3.12 33.05
C SER A 176 43.92 -3.78 31.67
N ARG A 177 44.41 -3.05 30.67
CA ARG A 177 44.37 -3.35 29.24
C ARG A 177 45.21 -4.59 28.83
N ARG A 178 44.60 -5.40 27.93
CA ARG A 178 45.15 -6.05 26.70
C ARG A 178 46.27 -7.12 26.90
N PRO A 179 46.70 -7.89 25.87
CA PRO A 179 46.18 -8.11 24.49
C PRO A 179 46.05 -9.60 24.04
N TRP A 180 45.44 -9.80 22.87
CA TRP A 180 45.60 -10.85 21.83
C TRP A 180 46.45 -12.10 22.09
N THR A 181 45.90 -13.29 21.77
CA THR A 181 46.63 -14.37 21.07
C THR A 181 45.66 -15.29 20.29
N CYS A 182 46.09 -15.68 19.09
CA CYS A 182 45.46 -16.66 18.19
C CYS A 182 46.13 -18.05 18.32
N MET A 183 45.46 -19.08 17.72
CA MET A 183 45.97 -20.38 17.23
C MET A 183 46.08 -21.58 18.21
N PRO A 184 46.22 -22.86 17.75
CA PRO A 184 45.42 -23.58 16.74
C PRO A 184 45.20 -25.11 17.04
N MET A 185 44.53 -25.78 16.09
CA MET A 185 44.57 -27.21 15.68
C MET A 185 44.23 -28.36 16.66
N HIS A 186 43.34 -29.24 16.18
CA HIS A 186 43.44 -30.68 16.37
C HIS A 186 43.12 -31.41 15.06
#